data_AF-A0A6H2C2R9-F1
#
_entry.id   AF-A0A6H2C2R9-F1
#
_cell.length_a   1.000
_cell.length_b   1.000
_cell.length_c   1.000
_cell.angle_alpha   90.00
_cell.angle_beta   90.00
_cell.angle_gamma   90.00
#
_symmetry.space_group_name_H-M   'P 1'
#
loop_
_entity.id
_entity.type
_entity.pdbx_description
1 polymer ?
#
loop_
_entity_poly.entity_id
_entity_poly.type
_entity_poly.pdbx_seq_one_letter_code
_entity_poly.pdbx_strand_id
1 'polypeptide(L)' 'MKKIEIELDQETYDKIQQLTQTNHCQISDLIKAMIEQLTQPEILNDSFIGKWSDDAELVDQLIEDMLKHRT' A
#
# COMPACT_ATOMS: atom_id res chain seq x y z
N MET A 1 -13.88 6.03 15.82
CA MET A 1 -13.52 5.27 14.60
C MET A 1 -14.17 5.94 13.39
N LYS A 2 -13.49 5.97 12.24
CA LYS A 2 -14.05 6.46 10.96
C LYS A 2 -14.13 5.27 9.99
N LYS A 3 -15.17 5.21 9.16
CA LYS A 3 -15.37 4.17 8.14
C LYS A 3 -14.93 4.72 6.78
N ILE A 4 -14.24 3.90 6.01
CA ILE A 4 -13.90 4.17 4.61
C ILE A 4 -14.50 3.02 3.78
N GLU A 5 -15.14 3.36 2.67
CA GLU A 5 -15.57 2.42 1.65
C GLU A 5 -14.73 2.67 0.40
N ILE A 6 -14.20 1.60 -0.20
CA ILE A 6 -13.29 1.66 -1.34
C ILE A 6 -13.84 0.70 -2.38
N GLU A 7 -14.00 1.19 -3.61
CA GLU A 7 -14.29 0.36 -4.77
C GLU A 7 -12.98 -0.04 -5.43
N LEU A 8 -12.85 -1.33 -5.74
CA LEU A 8 -11.64 -1.91 -6.33
C LEU A 8 -12.04 -2.65 -7.59
N ASP A 9 -11.16 -2.67 -8.58
CA ASP A 9 -11.29 -3.60 -9.68
C ASP A 9 -11.13 -5.06 -9.18
N GLN A 10 -11.61 -6.00 -9.99
CA GLN A 10 -11.61 -7.42 -9.63
C GLN A 10 -10.19 -7.97 -9.43
N GLU A 11 -9.22 -7.54 -10.24
CA GLU A 11 -7.86 -8.05 -10.17
C GLU A 11 -7.19 -7.64 -8.86
N THR A 12 -7.35 -6.37 -8.48
CA THR A 12 -6.85 -5.82 -7.21
C THR A 12 -7.53 -6.50 -6.03
N TYR A 13 -8.84 -6.74 -6.10
CA TYR A 13 -9.57 -7.44 -5.05
C TYR A 13 -9.05 -8.87 -4.86
N ASP A 14 -8.83 -9.62 -5.94
CA ASP A 14 -8.35 -11.00 -5.89
C ASP A 14 -6.94 -11.09 -5.27
N LYS A 15 -6.04 -10.16 -5.63
CA LYS A 15 -4.70 -10.06 -5.03
C LYS A 15 -4.76 -9.81 -3.52
N ILE A 16 -5.64 -8.92 -3.08
CA ILE A 16 -5.84 -8.63 -1.65
C ILE A 16 -6.40 -9.87 -0.93
N GLN A 17 -7.36 -10.58 -1.54
CA GLN A 17 -7.87 -11.85 -1.00
C GLN A 17 -6.75 -12.88 -0.83
N GLN A 18 -5.90 -13.08 -1.84
CA GLN A 18 -4.78 -14.01 -1.75
C GLN A 18 -3.80 -13.64 -0.63
N LEU A 19 -3.46 -12.36 -0.51
CA LEU A 19 -2.55 -11.87 0.53
C LEU A 19 -3.12 -12.06 1.94
N THR A 20 -4.40 -11.76 2.13
CA THR A 20 -5.07 -11.91 3.42
C THR A 20 -5.25 -13.36 3.83
N GLN A 21 -5.56 -14.25 2.88
CA GLN A 21 -5.62 -15.70 3.13
C GLN A 21 -4.25 -16.28 3.50
N THR A 22 -3.21 -15.91 2.76
CA THR A 22 -1.83 -16.41 2.99
C THR A 22 -1.29 -15.99 4.35
N ASN A 23 -1.57 -14.75 4.77
CA ASN A 23 -1.07 -14.19 6.02
C ASN A 23 -2.07 -14.33 7.19
N HIS A 24 -3.20 -15.02 6.97
CA HIS A 24 -4.27 -15.21 7.94
C HIS A 24 -4.73 -13.92 8.64
N CYS A 25 -4.82 -12.81 7.89
CA CYS A 25 -5.15 -11.49 8.42
C CYS A 25 -6.38 -10.88 7.74
N GLN A 26 -6.98 -9.85 8.35
CA GLN A 26 -8.05 -9.08 7.71
C GLN A 26 -7.45 -8.02 6.77
N ILE A 27 -8.23 -7.60 5.77
CA ILE A 27 -7.86 -6.49 4.88
C ILE A 27 -7.51 -5.23 5.68
N SER A 28 -8.25 -4.97 6.76
CA SER A 28 -7.98 -3.83 7.64
C SER A 28 -6.60 -3.89 8.29
N ASP A 29 -6.15 -5.07 8.68
CA ASP A 29 -4.84 -5.27 9.30
C ASP A 29 -3.72 -5.13 8.27
N LEU A 30 -3.95 -5.64 7.06
CA LEU A 30 -3.03 -5.46 5.93
C LEU A 30 -2.85 -3.98 5.58
N ILE A 31 -3.94 -3.24 5.40
CA ILE A 31 -3.91 -1.80 5.11
C ILE A 31 -3.23 -1.04 6.25
N LYS A 32 -3.53 -1.39 7.51
CA LYS A 32 -2.88 -0.77 8.67
C LYS A 32 -1.37 -0.99 8.66
N ALA A 33 -0.91 -2.22 8.46
CA ALA A 33 0.51 -2.54 8.40
C ALA A 33 1.21 -1.82 7.24
N MET A 34 0.56 -1.71 6.08
CA MET A 34 1.08 -0.94 4.95
C MET A 34 1.21 0.54 5.30
N ILE A 35 0.18 1.17 5.86
CA ILE A 35 0.23 2.58 6.27
C ILE A 35 1.32 2.79 7.32
N GLU A 36 1.43 1.90 8.31
CA GLU A 36 2.48 1.98 9.34
C GLU A 36 3.87 1.90 8.73
N GLN A 37 4.11 1.03 7.74
CA GLN A 37 5.38 1.01 6.99
C GLN A 37 5.60 2.30 6.19
N LEU A 38 4.60 2.75 5.44
CA LEU A 38 4.69 3.94 4.60
C LEU A 38 4.83 5.25 5.42
N THR A 39 4.46 5.23 6.69
CA THR A 39 4.58 6.38 7.60
C THR A 39 5.75 6.26 8.58
N GLN A 40 6.64 5.27 8.41
CA GLN A 40 7.87 5.24 9.20
C GLN A 40 8.72 6.46 8.85
N PRO A 41 9.30 7.16 9.86
CA PRO A 41 10.05 8.39 9.63
C PRO A 41 11.28 8.18 8.73
N GLU A 42 11.85 6.98 8.71
CA GLU A 42 12.94 6.61 7.79
C GLU A 42 12.48 6.57 6.33
N ILE A 43 11.22 6.21 6.08
CA ILE A 43 10.61 6.14 4.75
C ILE A 43 9.97 7.49 4.37
N LEU A 44 9.42 8.23 5.34
CA LEU A 44 8.88 9.59 5.13
C LEU A 44 9.97 10.64 4.87
N ASN A 45 11.15 10.50 5.49
CA ASN A 45 12.31 11.35 5.19
C ASN A 45 12.99 10.94 3.89
N ASP A 46 12.70 9.76 3.36
CA ASP A 46 13.07 9.44 2.00
C ASP A 46 12.27 10.36 1.08
N SER A 47 12.98 11.18 0.30
CA SER A 47 12.43 12.28 -0.51
C SER A 47 11.36 11.82 -1.52
N PHE A 48 11.13 10.52 -1.62
CA PHE A 48 10.14 9.84 -2.44
C PHE A 48 8.71 9.97 -1.91
N ILE A 49 8.42 9.72 -0.61
CA ILE A 49 7.04 9.80 -0.09
C ILE A 49 6.54 11.23 -0.02
N GLY A 50 7.42 12.19 0.29
CA GLY A 50 7.09 13.61 0.23
C GLY A 50 6.57 14.06 -1.14
N LYS A 51 6.95 13.38 -2.24
CA LYS A 51 6.45 13.63 -3.60
C LYS A 51 5.13 12.96 -3.92
N TRP A 52 4.69 11.96 -3.15
CA TRP A 52 3.39 11.29 -3.34
C TRP A 52 2.21 12.16 -2.93
N SER A 53 2.45 13.13 -2.05
CA SER A 53 1.42 14.08 -1.63
C SER A 53 1.01 15.03 -2.75
N ASP A 54 1.86 15.21 -3.77
CA ASP A 54 1.65 16.20 -4.83
C ASP A 54 1.14 15.58 -6.14
N ASP A 55 1.43 14.32 -6.46
CA ASP A 55 0.99 13.68 -7.71
C ASP A 55 0.59 12.21 -7.55
N ALA A 56 -0.68 11.90 -7.85
CA ALA A 56 -1.24 10.54 -7.82
C ALA A 56 -0.60 9.59 -8.84
N GLU A 57 -0.06 10.11 -9.95
CA GLU A 57 0.66 9.33 -10.97
C GLU A 57 1.99 8.75 -10.45
N LEU A 58 2.57 9.33 -9.40
CA LEU A 58 3.83 8.84 -8.81
C LEU A 58 3.63 7.61 -7.92
N VAL A 59 2.39 7.30 -7.54
CA VAL A 59 2.05 6.12 -6.72
C VAL A 59 2.27 4.83 -7.52
N ASP A 60 1.90 4.80 -8.79
CA ASP A 60 2.02 3.61 -9.65
C ASP A 60 3.49 3.24 -9.92
N GLN A 61 4.35 4.23 -10.21
CA GLN A 61 5.79 4.03 -10.40
C GLN A 61 6.47 3.45 -9.16
N LEU A 62 6.00 3.83 -7.97
CA LEU A 62 6.56 3.31 -6.74
C LEU A 62 6.14 1.87 -6.48
N ILE A 63 4.88 1.52 -6.71
CA ILE A 63 4.44 0.13 -6.58
C ILE A 63 5.30 -0.75 -7.48
N GLU A 64 5.61 -0.30 -8.70
CA GLU A 64 6.58 -0.97 -9.57
C GLU A 64 7.98 -1.10 -8.95
N ASP A 65 8.56 -0.03 -8.43
CA ASP A 65 9.94 -0.05 -7.90
C ASP A 65 10.07 -0.87 -6.61
N MET A 66 9.07 -0.83 -5.74
CA MET A 66 9.01 -1.69 -4.55
C MET A 66 8.89 -3.17 -4.91
N LEU A 67 8.18 -3.50 -6.00
CA LEU A 67 8.08 -4.87 -6.50
C LEU A 67 9.41 -5.34 -7.13
N LYS A 68 10.13 -4.46 -7.84
CA LYS A 68 11.43 -4.77 -8.46
C LYS A 68 12.52 -5.06 -7.42
N HIS A 69 12.54 -4.34 -6.30
CA HIS A 69 13.54 -4.52 -5.24
C HIS A 69 13.35 -5.76 -4.34
N ARG A 70 12.33 -6.61 -4.59
CA ARG A 70 12.12 -7.89 -3.90
C ARG A 70 12.73 -9.11 -4.60
N THR A 71 13.60 -8.91 -5.59
CA THR A 71 14.36 -9.99 -6.27
C THR A 71 15.79 -10.06 -5.74
#